data_AF-S4WAE0-F1
#
_entry.id   AF-S4WAE0-F1
#
_cell.length_a   1.000
_cell.length_b   1.000
_cell.length_c   1.000
_cell.angle_alpha   90.00
_cell.angle_beta   90.00
_cell.angle_gamma   90.00
#
_symmetry.space_group_name_H-M   'P 1'
#
loop_
_entity.id
_entity.type
_entity.pdbx_description
1 polymer ?
#
loop_
_entity_poly.entity_id
_entity_poly.type
_entity_poly.pdbx_seq_one_letter_code
_entity_poly.pdbx_strand_id
1 'polypeptide(L)'
;EAALFTFADGRYCGANLDRNGLRPCRYYITDDDRMICASEVGVMNIDPEKVIQKGRLRPGRMLLVDTKEGVIVDDRELKKKVASRFDFKSWITANLITMPDLFKKISSDTTALAKLNPVLDDLTVQTDPKLLSFGYTFEQLSLLLAPMAADGKEALGSMGNDGPLACLAPQPRLIYEYFRQLL
;
A
#
# COMPACT_ATOMS: atom_id res chain seq x y z
N GLU A 1 -7.92 -5.50 1.37
CA GLU A 1 -9.15 -5.91 2.09
C GLU A 1 -8.92 -5.80 3.60
N ALA A 2 -9.97 -5.47 4.35
CA ALA A 2 -9.92 -5.35 5.81
C ALA A 2 -9.88 -6.74 6.44
N ALA A 3 -8.79 -7.11 7.10
CA ALA A 3 -8.54 -8.45 7.59
C ALA A 3 -8.18 -8.47 9.07
N LEU A 4 -8.92 -9.28 9.82
CA LEU A 4 -8.53 -9.80 11.13
C LEU A 4 -8.49 -11.31 10.95
N PHE A 5 -7.38 -11.94 11.30
CA PHE A 5 -7.30 -13.40 11.31
C PHE A 5 -6.78 -13.87 12.65
N THR A 6 -7.40 -14.94 13.14
CA THR A 6 -6.96 -15.70 14.30
C THR A 6 -6.31 -16.98 13.81
N PHE A 7 -5.30 -17.46 14.53
CA PHE A 7 -4.54 -18.64 14.15
C PHE A 7 -4.11 -19.40 15.39
N ALA A 8 -3.93 -20.71 15.24
CA ALA A 8 -3.40 -21.58 16.28
C ALA A 8 -2.57 -22.71 15.66
N ASP A 9 -1.45 -23.05 16.30
CA ASP A 9 -0.50 -24.07 15.85
C ASP A 9 -0.17 -25.06 16.99
N GLY A 10 -1.17 -25.41 17.79
CA GLY A 10 -1.06 -26.32 18.95
C GLY A 10 -0.34 -25.73 20.18
N ARG A 11 0.83 -25.10 19.99
CA ARG A 11 1.56 -24.37 21.04
C ARG A 11 1.24 -22.88 21.08
N TYR A 12 1.03 -22.27 19.92
CA TYR A 12 0.77 -20.85 19.83
C TYR A 12 -0.66 -20.60 19.42
N CYS A 13 -1.31 -19.61 20.05
CA CYS A 13 -2.61 -19.08 19.64
C CYS A 13 -2.51 -17.56 19.55
N GLY A 14 -3.09 -16.96 18.51
CA GLY A 14 -2.93 -15.54 18.29
C GLY A 14 -3.92 -14.92 17.33
N ALA A 15 -3.83 -13.60 17.23
CA ALA A 15 -4.61 -12.78 16.31
C ALA A 15 -3.72 -11.70 15.71
N ASN A 16 -3.91 -11.40 14.43
CA ASN A 16 -3.20 -10.32 13.76
C ASN A 16 -4.14 -9.48 12.90
N LEU A 17 -3.86 -8.18 12.85
CA LEU A 17 -4.60 -7.20 12.08
C LEU A 17 -3.88 -6.86 10.79
N ASP A 18 -4.67 -6.43 9.81
CA ASP A 18 -4.14 -5.77 8.63
C ASP A 18 -3.33 -4.51 9.00
N ARG A 19 -2.48 -4.06 8.07
CA ARG A 19 -1.57 -2.93 8.28
C ARG A 19 -2.27 -1.64 8.68
N ASN A 20 -3.52 -1.46 8.27
CA ASN A 20 -4.33 -0.28 8.54
C ASN A 20 -5.24 -0.48 9.77
N GLY A 21 -5.38 -1.71 10.27
CA GLY A 21 -6.26 -2.10 11.38
C GLY A 21 -7.72 -1.76 11.10
N LEU A 22 -8.20 -2.10 9.92
CA LEU A 22 -9.55 -1.79 9.46
C LEU A 22 -10.62 -2.66 10.14
N ARG A 23 -10.22 -3.75 10.80
CA ARG A 23 -11.12 -4.59 11.60
C ARG A 23 -10.88 -4.37 13.11
N PRO A 24 -11.94 -4.26 13.93
CA PRO A 24 -11.78 -4.19 15.38
C PRO A 24 -11.40 -5.56 15.94
N CYS A 25 -10.51 -5.57 16.92
CA CYS A 25 -10.15 -6.76 17.69
C CYS A 25 -9.88 -6.33 19.12
N ARG A 26 -10.65 -6.87 20.07
CA ARG A 26 -10.58 -6.54 21.50
C ARG A 26 -10.32 -7.80 22.30
N TYR A 27 -9.63 -7.64 23.42
CA TYR A 27 -9.33 -8.76 24.29
C TYR A 27 -9.51 -8.41 25.77
N TYR A 28 -9.84 -9.44 26.53
CA TYR A 28 -9.95 -9.45 27.99
C TYR A 28 -8.95 -10.48 28.53
N ILE A 29 -8.29 -10.12 29.62
CA ILE A 29 -7.48 -11.03 30.42
C ILE A 29 -8.16 -11.11 31.79
N THR A 30 -8.48 -12.32 32.21
CA THR A 30 -9.14 -12.59 33.49
C THR A 30 -8.17 -13.17 34.51
N ASP A 31 -8.57 -13.17 35.78
CA ASP A 31 -7.83 -13.71 36.92
C ASP A 31 -7.75 -15.25 36.95
N ASP A 32 -8.60 -15.93 36.20
CA ASP A 32 -8.58 -17.39 35.99
C ASP A 32 -7.71 -17.83 34.81
N ASP A 33 -6.70 -17.04 34.45
CA ASP A 33 -5.73 -17.28 33.36
C ASP A 33 -6.36 -17.49 31.97
N ARG A 34 -7.51 -16.83 31.71
CA ARG A 34 -8.15 -16.87 30.40
C ARG A 34 -7.90 -15.59 29.62
N MET A 35 -7.61 -15.78 28.33
CA MET A 35 -7.58 -14.69 27.36
C MET A 35 -8.73 -14.85 26.38
N ILE A 36 -9.62 -13.87 26.34
CA ILE A 36 -10.79 -13.86 25.47
C ILE A 36 -10.60 -12.79 24.42
N CYS A 37 -10.56 -13.17 23.15
CA CYS A 37 -10.36 -12.28 22.01
C CYS A 37 -11.61 -12.31 21.11
N ALA A 38 -12.15 -11.15 20.77
CA ALA A 38 -13.34 -11.03 19.93
C ALA A 38 -13.34 -9.72 19.12
N SER A 39 -14.13 -9.68 18.05
CA SER A 39 -14.30 -8.48 17.23
C SER A 39 -15.00 -7.33 18.00
N GLU A 40 -15.79 -7.68 19.02
CA GLU A 40 -16.64 -6.77 19.78
C GLU A 40 -16.45 -6.91 21.31
N VAL A 41 -16.92 -5.92 22.06
CA VAL A 41 -17.01 -6.02 23.52
C VAL A 41 -18.32 -6.70 23.92
N GLY A 42 -18.32 -7.47 25.01
CA GLY A 42 -19.56 -8.04 25.57
C GLY A 42 -20.08 -9.29 24.86
N VAL A 43 -19.26 -9.94 24.02
CA VAL A 43 -19.61 -11.22 23.37
C VAL A 43 -19.82 -12.34 24.39
N MET A 44 -19.08 -12.30 25.50
CA MET A 44 -19.22 -13.23 26.62
C MET A 44 -19.47 -12.43 27.90
N ASN A 45 -20.38 -12.92 28.73
CA ASN A 45 -20.68 -12.30 30.02
C ASN A 45 -19.58 -12.67 31.02
N ILE A 46 -18.78 -11.69 31.44
CA ILE A 46 -17.65 -11.86 32.35
C ILE A 46 -17.84 -10.89 33.50
N ASP A 47 -17.74 -11.39 34.72
CA ASP A 47 -17.81 -10.55 35.93
C ASP A 47 -16.69 -9.49 35.90
N PRO A 48 -17.01 -8.19 36.01
CA PRO A 48 -16.01 -7.13 36.04
C PRO A 48 -14.89 -7.33 37.08
N GLU A 49 -15.18 -7.97 38.21
CA GLU A 49 -14.19 -8.24 39.27
C GLU A 49 -13.08 -9.20 38.82
N LYS A 50 -13.39 -10.09 37.87
CA LYS A 50 -12.44 -11.05 37.33
C LYS A 50 -11.53 -10.48 36.24
N VAL A 51 -11.80 -9.27 35.75
CA VAL A 51 -11.07 -8.72 34.61
C VAL A 51 -9.82 -7.97 35.08
N ILE A 52 -8.65 -8.58 34.87
CA ILE A 52 -7.34 -7.96 35.13
C ILE A 52 -7.07 -6.84 34.12
N GLN A 53 -7.29 -7.12 32.83
CA GLN A 53 -6.92 -6.19 31.77
C GLN A 53 -7.91 -6.22 30.60
N LYS A 54 -8.19 -5.04 30.06
CA LYS A 54 -8.96 -4.84 28.83
C LYS A 54 -8.05 -4.17 27.80
N GLY A 55 -8.05 -4.68 26.57
CA GLY A 55 -7.19 -4.17 25.51
C GLY A 55 -7.82 -4.24 24.13
N ARG A 56 -7.14 -3.59 23.18
CA ARG A 56 -7.45 -3.69 21.74
C ARG A 56 -6.18 -3.92 20.96
N LEU A 57 -6.28 -4.72 19.90
CA LEU A 57 -5.18 -4.91 18.97
C LEU A 57 -5.04 -3.65 18.11
N ARG A 58 -3.79 -3.20 17.92
CA ARG A 58 -3.48 -1.99 17.14
C ARG A 58 -2.93 -2.39 15.77
N PRO A 59 -3.07 -1.54 14.74
CA PRO A 59 -2.47 -1.79 13.43
C PRO A 59 -0.99 -2.15 13.55
N GLY A 60 -0.58 -3.23 12.87
CA GLY A 60 0.80 -3.69 12.87
C GLY A 60 1.28 -4.34 14.17
N ARG A 61 0.41 -4.59 15.16
CA ARG A 61 0.73 -5.40 16.35
C ARG A 61 0.05 -6.76 16.26
N MET A 62 0.76 -7.80 16.69
CA MET A 62 0.23 -9.14 16.82
C MET A 62 -0.06 -9.46 18.28
N LEU A 63 -1.16 -10.15 18.52
CA LEU A 63 -1.44 -10.81 19.79
C LEU A 63 -1.00 -12.27 19.67
N LEU A 64 -0.14 -12.71 20.57
CA LEU A 64 0.35 -14.09 20.58
C LEU A 64 0.43 -14.61 22.02
N VAL A 65 -0.10 -15.80 22.24
CA VAL A 65 -0.07 -16.53 23.52
C VAL A 65 0.68 -17.83 23.30
N ASP A 66 1.68 -18.10 24.13
CA ASP A 66 2.35 -19.39 24.20
C ASP A 66 1.61 -20.27 25.22
N THR A 67 0.86 -21.26 24.75
CA THR A 67 0.06 -22.14 25.62
C THR A 67 0.92 -23.11 26.43
N LYS A 68 2.19 -23.30 26.05
CA LYS A 68 3.12 -24.16 26.79
C LYS A 68 3.76 -23.43 27.96
N GLU A 69 4.11 -22.16 27.78
CA GLU A 69 4.72 -21.32 28.82
C GLU A 69 3.68 -20.53 29.62
N GLY A 70 2.44 -20.40 29.13
CA GLY A 70 1.36 -19.66 29.78
C GLY A 70 1.54 -18.14 29.72
N VAL A 71 2.31 -17.63 28.76
CA VAL A 71 2.70 -16.22 28.69
C VAL A 71 2.18 -15.55 27.41
N ILE A 72 1.73 -14.31 27.55
CA ILE A 72 1.43 -13.44 26.42
C ILE A 72 2.75 -12.88 25.90
N VAL A 73 3.08 -13.22 24.65
CA VAL A 73 4.35 -12.84 24.03
C VAL A 73 4.30 -11.38 23.59
N ASP A 74 5.31 -10.59 23.98
CA ASP A 74 5.43 -9.21 23.51
C ASP A 74 5.75 -9.16 22.01
N ASP A 75 4.94 -8.41 21.26
CA ASP A 75 5.07 -8.22 19.81
C ASP A 75 6.45 -7.71 19.39
N ARG A 76 7.06 -6.78 20.15
CA ARG A 76 8.37 -6.22 19.85
C ARG A 76 9.47 -7.24 20.07
N GLU A 77 9.40 -7.98 21.17
CA GLU A 77 10.39 -9.02 21.47
C GLU A 77 10.33 -10.15 20.45
N LEU A 78 9.12 -10.58 20.10
CA LEU A 78 8.91 -11.58 19.07
C LEU A 78 9.47 -11.14 17.72
N LYS A 79 9.12 -9.93 17.27
CA LYS A 79 9.64 -9.40 15.99
C LYS A 79 11.15 -9.25 16.02
N LYS A 80 11.73 -8.81 17.14
CA LYS A 80 13.18 -8.73 17.31
C LYS A 80 13.84 -10.11 17.21
N LYS A 81 13.28 -11.12 17.88
CA LYS A 81 13.75 -12.51 17.83
C LYS A 81 13.68 -13.10 16.43
N VAL A 82 12.63 -12.79 15.66
CA VAL A 82 12.48 -13.24 14.28
C VAL A 82 13.44 -12.48 13.35
N ALA A 83 13.53 -11.17 13.49
CA ALA A 83 14.43 -10.33 12.70
C ALA A 83 15.91 -10.65 12.94
N SER A 84 16.27 -11.18 14.11
CA SER A 84 17.64 -11.58 14.44
C SER A 84 18.00 -13.01 14.05
N ARG A 85 17.09 -13.78 13.43
CA ARG A 85 17.39 -15.17 13.01
C ARG A 85 18.45 -15.23 11.91
N PHE A 86 18.43 -14.25 11.03
CA PHE A 86 19.36 -14.11 9.93
C PHE A 86 19.78 -12.65 9.80
N ASP A 87 20.93 -12.40 9.20
CA ASP A 87 21.37 -11.04 8.93
C ASP A 87 20.69 -10.49 7.66
N PHE A 88 19.40 -10.22 7.77
CA PHE A 88 18.62 -9.63 6.67
C PHE A 88 19.20 -8.29 6.20
N LYS A 89 19.90 -7.56 7.09
CA LYS A 89 20.51 -6.28 6.76
C LYS A 89 21.66 -6.44 5.76
N SER A 90 22.55 -7.41 5.95
CA SER A 90 23.61 -7.66 4.96
C SER A 90 23.03 -8.13 3.63
N TRP A 91 21.97 -8.95 3.65
CA TRP A 91 21.33 -9.40 2.42
C TRP A 91 20.74 -8.26 1.60
N ILE A 92 20.06 -7.32 2.27
CA ILE A 92 19.53 -6.12 1.64
C ILE A 92 20.69 -5.25 1.13
N THR A 93 21.71 -5.00 1.95
CA THR A 93 22.84 -4.12 1.58
C THR A 93 23.64 -4.67 0.40
N ALA A 94 23.81 -6.00 0.33
CA ALA A 94 24.59 -6.64 -0.72
C ALA A 94 23.84 -6.73 -2.07
N ASN A 95 22.51 -6.88 -2.04
CA ASN A 95 21.74 -7.22 -3.24
C ASN A 95 20.73 -6.15 -3.68
N LEU A 96 20.38 -5.19 -2.82
CA LEU A 96 19.40 -4.16 -3.15
C LEU A 96 20.08 -3.05 -3.95
N ILE A 97 19.67 -2.90 -5.20
CA ILE A 97 20.09 -1.79 -6.06
C ILE A 97 19.06 -0.68 -5.94
N THR A 98 19.45 0.47 -5.41
CA THR A 98 18.58 1.65 -5.37
C THR A 98 18.76 2.49 -6.64
N MET A 99 17.70 3.17 -7.09
CA MET A 99 17.80 4.11 -8.21
C MET A 99 18.85 5.21 -7.97
N PRO A 100 18.98 5.84 -6.78
CA PRO A 100 20.05 6.80 -6.51
C PRO A 100 21.47 6.22 -6.67
N ASP A 101 21.70 4.99 -6.21
CA ASP A 101 23.02 4.35 -6.35
C ASP A 101 23.31 3.96 -7.81
N LEU A 102 22.27 3.56 -8.55
CA LEU A 102 22.36 3.35 -9.99
C LEU A 102 22.71 4.66 -10.72
N PHE A 103 22.01 5.77 -10.42
CA PHE A 103 22.32 7.07 -11.00
C PHE A 103 23.73 7.54 -10.68
N LYS A 104 24.23 7.34 -9.45
CA LYS A 104 25.64 7.65 -9.11
C LYS A 104 26.63 6.87 -9.97
N LYS A 105 26.39 5.57 -10.19
CA LYS A 105 27.24 4.70 -11.03
C LYS A 105 27.18 5.06 -12.51
N ILE A 106 26.00 5.43 -13.03
CA ILE A 106 25.83 5.80 -14.43
C ILE A 106 26.32 7.23 -14.68
N SER A 107 26.13 8.16 -13.73
CA SER A 107 26.56 9.56 -13.89
C SER A 107 28.08 9.72 -13.88
N SER A 108 28.83 8.77 -13.31
CA SER A 108 30.30 8.71 -13.44
C SER A 108 30.77 8.30 -14.84
N ASP A 109 29.94 7.56 -15.59
CA ASP A 109 30.13 7.31 -17.02
C ASP A 109 29.36 8.40 -17.80
N THR A 110 30.04 9.54 -18.03
CA THR A 110 29.54 10.71 -18.75
C THR A 110 29.01 10.43 -20.17
N THR A 111 29.19 9.21 -20.69
CA THR A 111 28.74 8.75 -22.00
C THR A 111 27.36 8.07 -22.00
N ALA A 112 26.84 7.60 -20.86
CA ALA A 112 25.62 6.77 -20.84
C ALA A 112 24.32 7.54 -20.55
N LEU A 113 24.39 8.64 -19.78
CA LEU A 113 23.25 9.55 -19.63
C LEU A 113 23.30 10.56 -20.76
N ALA A 114 22.77 10.17 -21.92
CA ALA A 114 22.45 11.12 -22.98
C ALA A 114 21.62 12.24 -22.33
N LYS A 115 22.22 13.43 -22.17
CA LYS A 115 21.48 14.62 -21.81
C LYS A 115 20.44 14.77 -22.92
N LEU A 116 19.19 14.46 -22.59
CA LEU A 116 18.05 14.84 -23.39
C LEU A 116 18.08 16.37 -23.37
N ASN A 117 18.74 16.94 -24.38
CA ASN A 117 18.61 18.35 -24.73
C ASN A 117 17.52 18.38 -25.79
N PRO A 118 16.22 18.33 -25.41
CA PRO A 118 15.16 18.43 -26.39
C PRO A 118 15.31 19.78 -27.10
N VAL A 119 15.63 19.73 -28.39
CA VAL A 119 15.53 20.89 -29.26
C VAL A 119 14.07 20.94 -29.69
N LEU A 120 13.38 22.02 -29.36
CA LEU A 120 12.03 22.25 -29.84
C LEU A 120 12.09 22.40 -31.36
N ASP A 121 11.31 21.59 -32.06
CA ASP A 121 11.03 21.76 -33.47
C ASP A 121 9.88 22.76 -33.67
N ASP A 122 9.68 23.19 -34.93
CA ASP A 122 8.60 24.11 -35.29
C ASP A 122 7.21 23.43 -35.32
N LEU A 123 7.13 22.15 -34.93
CA LEU A 123 5.88 21.39 -34.91
C LEU A 123 5.02 21.84 -33.73
N THR A 124 3.74 22.04 -34.01
CA THR A 124 2.74 22.30 -32.97
C THR A 124 2.14 21.00 -32.49
N VAL A 125 1.58 21.01 -31.28
CA VAL A 125 0.84 19.87 -30.70
C VAL A 125 -0.18 19.24 -31.65
N GLN A 126 -0.84 20.07 -32.48
CA GLN A 126 -1.86 19.61 -33.43
C GLN A 126 -1.29 18.99 -34.71
N THR A 127 -0.01 19.22 -34.99
CA THR A 127 0.66 18.80 -36.23
C THR A 127 1.73 17.74 -36.01
N ASP A 128 2.13 17.49 -34.76
CA ASP A 128 3.10 16.45 -34.41
C ASP A 128 2.52 15.05 -34.70
N PRO A 129 3.09 14.31 -35.67
CA PRO A 129 2.58 12.99 -36.06
C PRO A 129 2.70 11.95 -34.93
N LYS A 130 3.65 12.10 -34.00
CA LYS A 130 3.79 11.20 -32.85
C LYS A 130 2.61 11.42 -31.89
N LEU A 131 2.35 12.67 -31.49
CA LEU A 131 1.25 13.00 -30.61
C LEU A 131 -0.10 12.55 -31.21
N LEU A 132 -0.31 12.81 -32.50
CA LEU A 132 -1.50 12.35 -33.22
C LEU A 132 -1.60 10.82 -33.27
N SER A 133 -0.49 10.11 -33.51
CA SER A 133 -0.49 8.62 -33.55
C SER A 133 -0.83 7.98 -32.20
N PHE A 134 -0.46 8.63 -31.09
CA PHE A 134 -0.83 8.22 -29.73
C PHE A 134 -2.17 8.80 -29.27
N GLY A 135 -2.90 9.51 -30.14
CA GLY A 135 -4.22 10.05 -29.84
C GLY A 135 -4.23 11.24 -28.88
N TYR A 136 -3.10 11.93 -28.70
CA TYR A 136 -3.03 13.14 -27.88
C TYR A 136 -3.74 14.31 -28.56
N THR A 137 -4.62 14.98 -27.84
CA THR A 137 -5.27 16.21 -28.29
C THR A 137 -4.69 17.44 -27.61
N PHE A 138 -4.86 18.61 -28.23
CA PHE A 138 -4.49 19.89 -27.61
C PHE A 138 -5.20 20.10 -26.26
N GLU A 139 -6.45 19.66 -26.17
CA GLU A 139 -7.24 19.74 -24.94
C GLU A 139 -6.64 18.86 -23.82
N GLN A 140 -6.27 17.61 -24.11
CA GLN A 140 -5.63 16.73 -23.12
C GLN A 140 -4.30 17.33 -22.63
N LEU A 141 -3.51 17.91 -23.53
CA LEU A 141 -2.24 18.54 -23.18
C LEU A 141 -2.43 19.80 -22.33
N SER A 142 -3.36 20.67 -22.69
CA SER A 142 -3.60 21.93 -22.00
C SER A 142 -4.38 21.78 -20.68
N LEU A 143 -5.35 20.88 -20.62
CA LEU A 143 -6.22 20.68 -19.45
C LEU A 143 -5.68 19.64 -18.47
N LEU A 144 -4.92 18.63 -18.93
CA LEU A 144 -4.42 17.56 -18.06
C LEU A 144 -2.91 17.70 -17.82
N LEU A 145 -2.11 17.70 -18.89
CA LEU A 145 -0.64 17.66 -18.75
C LEU A 145 -0.02 18.97 -18.28
N ALA A 146 -0.48 20.13 -18.76
CA ALA A 146 0.06 21.41 -18.35
C ALA A 146 -0.14 21.72 -16.85
N PRO A 147 -1.32 21.48 -16.24
CA PRO A 147 -1.49 21.60 -14.79
C PRO A 147 -0.65 20.59 -14.00
N MET A 148 -0.54 19.34 -14.47
CA MET A 148 0.33 18.34 -13.84
C MET A 148 1.80 18.76 -13.83
N ALA A 149 2.28 19.39 -14.91
CA ALA A 149 3.64 19.89 -15.00
C ALA A 149 3.88 21.14 -14.13
N ALA A 150 2.89 22.04 -14.05
CA ALA A 150 3.00 23.27 -13.28
C ALA A 150 2.86 23.06 -11.76
N ASP A 151 1.85 22.31 -11.33
CA ASP A 151 1.45 22.18 -9.93
C ASP A 151 1.86 20.85 -9.28
N GLY A 152 2.32 19.88 -10.08
CA GLY A 152 2.66 18.53 -9.60
C GLY A 152 1.47 17.73 -9.09
N LYS A 153 0.24 18.10 -9.49
CA LYS A 153 -1.02 17.46 -9.10
C LYS A 153 -1.85 17.12 -10.33
N GLU A 154 -2.66 16.08 -10.23
CA GLU A 154 -3.62 15.74 -11.27
C GLU A 154 -4.63 16.87 -11.48
N ALA A 155 -5.02 17.08 -12.74
CA ALA A 155 -5.99 18.09 -13.10
C ALA A 155 -7.38 17.76 -12.51
N LEU A 156 -8.03 18.77 -11.91
CA LEU A 156 -9.36 18.63 -11.36
C LEU A 156 -10.41 19.11 -12.38
N GLY A 157 -11.43 18.27 -12.59
CA GLY A 157 -12.61 18.59 -13.40
C GLY A 157 -13.88 18.57 -12.55
N SER A 158 -14.97 19.04 -13.14
CA SER A 158 -16.32 18.93 -12.58
C SER A 158 -17.28 18.41 -13.64
N MET A 159 -18.48 18.00 -13.22
CA MET A 159 -19.49 17.30 -14.03
C MET A 159 -19.13 15.84 -14.35
N GLY A 160 -20.13 15.08 -14.78
CA GLY A 160 -19.97 13.71 -15.23
C GLY A 160 -19.30 13.62 -16.60
N ASN A 161 -18.80 12.44 -16.94
CA ASN A 161 -18.34 12.16 -18.30
C ASN A 161 -19.54 11.75 -19.17
N ASP A 162 -20.06 12.69 -19.95
CA ASP A 162 -21.17 12.49 -20.89
C ASP A 162 -20.73 11.82 -22.22
N GLY A 163 -19.44 11.48 -22.35
CA GLY A 163 -18.92 10.78 -23.51
C GLY A 163 -19.44 9.35 -23.62
N PRO A 164 -19.61 8.81 -24.85
CA PRO A 164 -19.98 7.41 -25.03
C PRO A 164 -18.93 6.49 -24.41
N LEU A 165 -19.36 5.31 -23.96
CA LEU A 165 -18.44 4.24 -23.56
C LEU A 165 -17.46 3.94 -24.70
N ALA A 166 -16.23 3.57 -24.37
CA ALA A 166 -15.18 3.41 -25.37
C ALA A 166 -15.55 2.43 -26.50
N CYS A 167 -16.31 1.36 -26.17
CA CYS A 167 -16.82 0.39 -27.14
C CYS A 167 -17.96 0.88 -28.04
N LEU A 168 -18.63 1.98 -27.68
CA LEU A 168 -19.74 2.59 -28.44
C LEU A 168 -19.32 3.88 -29.14
N ALA A 169 -18.10 4.37 -28.87
CA ALA A 169 -17.61 5.60 -29.45
C ALA A 169 -17.36 5.42 -30.96
N PRO A 170 -17.81 6.37 -31.81
CA PRO A 170 -17.52 6.32 -33.24
C PRO A 170 -16.05 6.68 -33.56
N GLN A 171 -15.38 7.40 -32.65
CA GLN A 171 -13.96 7.73 -32.76
C GLN A 171 -13.08 6.63 -32.14
N PRO A 172 -11.86 6.42 -32.66
CA PRO A 172 -10.89 5.52 -32.04
C PRO A 172 -10.60 5.97 -30.59
N ARG A 173 -10.74 5.05 -29.64
CA ARG A 173 -10.42 5.27 -28.22
C ARG A 173 -9.15 4.54 -27.82
N LEU A 174 -8.42 5.12 -26.87
CA LEU A 174 -7.19 4.54 -26.34
C LEU A 174 -7.49 3.36 -25.44
N ILE A 175 -6.55 2.41 -25.38
CA ILE A 175 -6.74 1.12 -24.69
C ILE A 175 -7.12 1.32 -23.21
N TYR A 176 -6.54 2.33 -22.54
CA TYR A 176 -6.83 2.60 -21.14
C TYR A 176 -8.27 3.10 -20.88
N GLU A 177 -9.00 3.62 -21.88
CA GLU A 177 -10.41 4.03 -21.70
C GLU A 177 -11.36 2.83 -21.50
N TYR A 178 -10.91 1.62 -21.87
CA TYR A 178 -11.66 0.38 -21.66
C TYR A 178 -11.52 -0.18 -20.24
N PHE A 179 -10.49 0.26 -19.50
CA PHE A 179 -10.25 -0.17 -18.13
C PHE A 179 -10.86 0.83 -17.16
N ARG A 180 -11.79 0.37 -16.33
CA ARG A 180 -12.37 1.16 -15.25
C ARG A 180 -11.72 0.79 -13.93
N GLN A 181 -11.28 1.80 -13.20
CA GLN A 181 -10.83 1.62 -11.82
C GLN A 181 -12.04 1.21 -10.97
N LEU A 182 -11.96 0.05 -10.32
CA LEU A 182 -12.94 -0.36 -9.34
C LEU A 182 -12.81 0.57 -8.12
N LEU A 183 -13.93 1.15 -7.70
CA LEU A 183 -14.07 1.92 -6.48
C LEU A 183 -14.25 0.99 -5.27
#